data_AF-W2TVK3-F1
#
_entry.id   AF-W2TVK3-F1
#
_cell.length_a   1.000
_cell.length_b   1.000
_cell.length_c   1.000
_cell.angle_alpha   90.00
_cell.angle_beta   90.00
_cell.angle_gamma   90.00
#
_symmetry.space_group_name_H-M   'P 1'
#
loop_
_entity.id
_entity.type
_entity.pdbx_description
1 polymer ?
#
loop_
_entity_poly.entity_id
_entity_poly.type
_entity_poly.pdbx_seq_one_letter_code
_entity_poly.pdbx_strand_id
1 'polypeptide(L)'
;MVPEYYEYIEYPIDLRTMSERVKSKYYVHQHLFIADLCRMFANCYSFNGVDTEYYRCGYRLNKLAYELVSKHFPDSPLRPELPEVKPSLDE
;
A
#
# COMPACT_ATOMS: atom_id res chain seq x y z
N MET A 1 -4.98 18.75 -1.81
CA MET A 1 -4.42 18.05 -0.63
C MET A 1 -5.49 18.09 0.44
N VAL A 2 -5.71 16.98 1.16
CA VAL A 2 -6.64 16.96 2.29
C VAL A 2 -5.85 17.44 3.52
N PRO A 3 -6.16 18.62 4.09
CA PRO A 3 -5.36 19.24 5.14
C PRO A 3 -5.06 18.31 6.32
N GLU A 4 -6.03 17.49 6.69
CA GLU A 4 -6.01 16.60 7.85
C GLU A 4 -5.18 15.33 7.61
N TYR A 5 -4.79 15.04 6.35
CA TYR A 5 -4.09 13.80 6.01
C TYR A 5 -2.76 13.67 6.76
N TYR A 6 -1.98 14.75 6.81
CA TYR A 6 -0.67 14.76 7.46
C TYR A 6 -0.76 14.89 8.99
N GLU A 7 -1.94 15.20 9.53
CA GLU A 7 -2.21 15.16 10.97
C GLU A 7 -2.56 13.73 11.42
N TYR A 8 -3.21 12.95 10.55
CA TYR A 8 -3.66 11.59 10.85
C TYR A 8 -2.67 10.50 10.42
N ILE A 9 -1.96 10.69 9.31
CA ILE A 9 -0.99 9.73 8.77
C ILE A 9 0.43 10.16 9.14
N GLU A 10 0.99 9.47 10.13
CA GLU A 10 2.32 9.76 10.71
C GLU A 10 3.47 9.52 9.71
N TYR A 11 3.36 8.47 8.89
CA TYR A 11 4.38 8.10 7.91
C TYR A 11 3.78 8.00 6.51
N PRO A 12 3.62 9.11 5.78
CA PRO A 12 3.16 9.11 4.38
C PRO A 12 4.12 8.38 3.44
N ILE A 13 3.56 7.74 2.41
CA ILE A 13 4.31 7.12 1.29
C ILE A 13 3.40 7.01 0.09
N ASP A 14 4.01 7.01 -1.09
CA ASP A 14 3.35 6.86 -2.37
C ASP A 14 4.29 6.20 -3.38
N LEU A 15 3.74 5.76 -4.51
CA LEU A 15 4.50 5.05 -5.55
C LEU A 15 5.58 5.92 -6.23
N ARG A 16 5.43 7.25 -6.28
CA ARG A 16 6.47 8.13 -6.83
C ARG A 16 7.67 8.13 -5.90
N THR A 17 7.45 8.34 -4.61
CA THR A 17 8.50 8.27 -3.59
C THR A 17 9.19 6.90 -3.58
N MET A 18 8.42 5.80 -3.68
CA MET A 18 8.99 4.45 -3.78
C MET A 18 9.80 4.25 -5.07
N SER A 19 9.33 4.78 -6.20
CA SER A 19 10.06 4.73 -7.48
C SER A 19 11.40 5.47 -7.40
N GLU A 20 11.42 6.64 -6.76
CA GLU A 20 12.65 7.40 -6.50
C GLU A 20 13.61 6.63 -5.59
N ARG A 21 13.11 6.01 -4.51
CA ARG A 21 13.89 5.15 -3.61
C ARG A 21 14.51 3.93 -4.31
N VAL A 22 13.80 3.31 -5.25
CA VAL A 22 14.37 2.24 -6.09
C VAL A 22 15.53 2.78 -6.92
N LYS A 23 15.33 3.92 -7.62
CA LYS A 23 16.36 4.53 -8.48
C LYS A 23 17.59 4.99 -7.70
N SER A 24 17.40 5.47 -6.47
CA SER A 24 18.48 5.91 -5.59
C SER A 24 19.14 4.77 -4.82
N LYS A 25 18.77 3.50 -5.08
CA LYS A 25 19.26 2.31 -4.36
C LYS A 25 19.03 2.37 -2.84
N TYR A 26 17.99 3.07 -2.40
CA TYR A 26 17.62 3.18 -0.99
C TYR A 26 17.22 1.82 -0.40
N TYR A 27 16.51 1.00 -1.18
CA TYR A 27 16.12 -0.34 -0.76
C TYR A 27 17.29 -1.31 -0.91
N VAL A 28 18.16 -1.35 0.09
CA VAL A 28 19.29 -2.30 0.16
C VAL A 28 18.86 -3.76 0.34
N HIS A 29 17.58 -3.99 0.65
CA HIS A 29 16.97 -5.30 0.79
C HIS A 29 15.50 -5.24 0.34
N GLN A 30 14.98 -6.29 -0.32
CA GLN A 30 13.60 -6.34 -0.82
C GLN A 30 12.53 -6.12 0.27
N HIS A 31 12.80 -6.52 1.52
CA HIS A 31 11.86 -6.33 2.63
C HIS A 31 11.60 -4.86 2.92
N LEU A 32 12.56 -3.97 2.67
CA LEU A 32 12.36 -2.52 2.82
C LEU A 32 11.37 -1.98 1.78
N PHE A 33 11.44 -2.48 0.54
CA PHE A 33 10.49 -2.13 -0.51
C PHE A 33 9.08 -2.66 -0.17
N ILE A 34 9.00 -3.92 0.25
CA ILE A 34 7.71 -4.54 0.61
C ILE A 34 7.11 -3.86 1.83
N ALA A 35 7.91 -3.45 2.82
CA ALA A 35 7.42 -2.70 3.99
C ALA A 35 6.80 -1.35 3.60
N ASP A 36 7.43 -0.60 2.69
CA ASP A 36 6.84 0.65 2.16
C ASP A 36 5.56 0.38 1.37
N LEU A 37 5.50 -0.72 0.62
CA LEU A 37 4.31 -1.14 -0.09
C LEU A 37 3.15 -1.46 0.88
N CYS A 38 3.42 -2.21 1.95
CA CYS A 38 2.44 -2.48 3.01
C CYS A 38 1.97 -1.19 3.68
N ARG A 39 2.90 -0.28 4.00
CA ARG A 39 2.59 1.01 4.61
C ARG A 39 1.73 1.89 3.73
N MET A 40 1.95 1.88 2.42
CA MET A 40 1.11 2.61 1.46
C MET A 40 -0.35 2.15 1.53
N PHE A 41 -0.60 0.84 1.56
CA PHE A 41 -1.95 0.29 1.69
C PHE A 41 -2.54 0.52 3.08
N ALA A 42 -1.75 0.35 4.14
CA ALA A 42 -2.19 0.64 5.51
C ALA A 42 -2.68 2.09 5.63
N ASN A 43 -1.88 3.06 5.18
CA ASN A 43 -2.28 4.47 5.17
C ASN A 43 -3.55 4.71 4.36
N CYS A 44 -3.70 4.02 3.22
CA CYS A 44 -4.91 4.11 2.40
C CYS A 44 -6.15 3.68 3.19
N TYR A 45 -6.11 2.54 3.85
CA TYR A 45 -7.27 2.01 4.58
C TYR A 45 -7.51 2.69 5.93
N SER A 46 -6.47 3.24 6.56
CA SER A 46 -6.63 4.00 7.81
C SER A 46 -7.29 5.35 7.56
N PHE A 47 -7.02 5.99 6.43
CA PHE A 47 -7.52 7.34 6.13
C PHE A 47 -8.84 7.34 5.37
N ASN A 48 -8.99 6.46 4.37
CA ASN A 48 -10.14 6.47 3.48
C ASN A 48 -11.25 5.57 4.03
N GLY A 49 -12.49 6.07 4.04
CA GLY A 49 -13.65 5.24 4.38
C GLY A 49 -13.88 4.12 3.37
N VAL A 50 -14.43 2.99 3.83
CA VAL A 50 -14.66 1.77 3.01
C VAL A 50 -15.51 2.01 1.76
N ASP A 51 -16.44 2.97 1.82
CA ASP A 51 -17.36 3.29 0.72
C ASP A 51 -16.77 4.27 -0.31
N THR A 52 -15.53 4.73 -0.11
CA THR A 52 -14.87 5.66 -1.02
C THR A 52 -14.26 4.95 -2.23
N GLU A 53 -14.16 5.66 -3.35
CA GLU A 53 -13.45 5.16 -4.54
C GLU A 53 -11.97 4.90 -4.25
N TYR A 54 -11.35 5.70 -3.39
CA TYR A 54 -9.95 5.53 -2.98
C TYR A 54 -9.72 4.20 -2.27
N TYR A 55 -10.60 3.82 -1.34
CA TYR A 55 -10.54 2.52 -0.67
C TYR A 55 -10.73 1.37 -1.67
N ARG A 56 -11.72 1.47 -2.59
CA ARG A 56 -11.96 0.48 -3.65
C ARG A 56 -10.74 0.28 -4.56
N CYS A 57 -10.16 1.38 -5.04
CA CYS A 57 -8.96 1.35 -5.89
C CYS A 57 -7.75 0.81 -5.12
N GLY A 58 -7.56 1.23 -3.86
CA GLY A 58 -6.54 0.69 -2.96
C GLY A 58 -6.66 -0.82 -2.81
N TYR A 59 -7.87 -1.34 -2.59
CA TYR A 59 -8.13 -2.77 -2.47
C TYR A 59 -7.78 -3.55 -3.74
N ARG A 60 -8.19 -3.06 -4.92
CA ARG A 60 -7.87 -3.70 -6.22
C ARG A 60 -6.36 -3.74 -6.46
N LEU A 61 -5.67 -2.63 -6.20
CA LEU A 61 -4.21 -2.55 -6.35
C LEU A 61 -3.49 -3.44 -5.33
N ASN A 62 -3.97 -3.51 -4.09
CA ASN A 62 -3.41 -4.37 -3.05
C ASN A 62 -3.52 -5.85 -3.42
N LYS A 63 -4.65 -6.28 -3.99
CA LYS A 63 -4.80 -7.65 -4.49
C LYS A 63 -3.72 -8.00 -5.52
N LEU A 64 -3.50 -7.12 -6.50
CA LEU A 64 -2.44 -7.29 -7.49
C LEU A 64 -1.04 -7.29 -6.85
N ALA A 65 -0.81 -6.40 -5.90
CA ALA A 65 0.45 -6.32 -5.16
C ALA A 65 0.74 -7.60 -4.37
N TYR A 66 -0.27 -8.16 -3.70
CA TYR A 66 -0.17 -9.43 -2.98
C TYR A 66 0.21 -10.57 -3.92
N GLU A 67 -0.44 -10.67 -5.08
CA GLU A 67 -0.14 -11.69 -6.10
C GLU A 67 1.29 -11.56 -6.62
N LEU A 68 1.73 -10.34 -6.94
CA LEU A 68 3.09 -10.07 -7.44
C LEU A 68 4.15 -10.34 -6.38
N VAL A 69 3.95 -9.89 -5.13
CA VAL A 69 4.88 -10.14 -4.03
C VAL A 69 4.97 -11.63 -3.74
N SER A 70 3.83 -12.34 -3.70
CA SER A 70 3.81 -13.78 -3.49
C SER A 70 4.52 -14.55 -4.59
N LYS A 71 4.41 -14.10 -5.85
CA LYS A 71 5.07 -14.71 -7.00
C LYS A 71 6.58 -14.44 -7.05
N HIS A 72 7.00 -13.20 -6.81
CA HIS A 72 8.38 -12.76 -7.01
C HIS A 72 9.24 -12.82 -5.75
N PHE A 73 8.63 -12.83 -4.57
CA PHE A 73 9.30 -12.94 -3.27
C PHE A 73 8.62 -14.02 -2.40
N PRO A 74 8.60 -15.29 -2.86
CA PRO A 74 7.84 -16.36 -2.20
C PRO A 74 8.26 -16.62 -0.76
N ASP A 75 9.54 -16.41 -0.43
CA ASP A 75 10.12 -16.61 0.90
C ASP A 75 10.04 -15.36 1.80
N SER A 76 9.50 -14.25 1.28
CA SER A 76 9.34 -13.03 2.07
C SER A 76 8.34 -13.28 3.21
N PRO A 77 8.69 -12.90 4.46
CA PRO A 77 7.75 -12.93 5.58
C PRO A 77 6.78 -11.74 5.52
N LEU A 78 7.05 -10.75 4.66
CA LEU A 78 6.21 -9.57 4.48
C LEU A 78 5.38 -9.69 3.21
N ARG A 79 4.10 -9.35 3.30
CA ARG A 79 3.17 -9.23 2.16
C ARG A 79 2.16 -8.11 2.45
N PRO A 80 1.69 -7.40 1.42
CA PRO A 80 0.61 -6.45 1.60
C PRO A 80 -0.70 -7.25 1.79
N GLU A 81 -1.22 -7.25 3.01
CA GLU A 81 -2.44 -7.98 3.33
C GLU A 81 -3.68 -7.18 2.92
N LEU A 82 -4.71 -7.89 2.46
CA LEU A 82 -6.01 -7.28 2.18
C LEU A 82 -6.72 -6.97 3.51
N PRO A 83 -7.42 -5.83 3.61
CA PRO A 83 -8.21 -5.54 4.80
C PRO A 83 -9.36 -6.55 4.95
N GLU A 84 -9.74 -6.85 6.19
CA GLU A 84 -10.87 -7.76 6.48
C GLU A 84 -12.17 -7.26 5.86
N VAL A 85 -12.38 -5.95 5.91
CA VAL A 85 -13.54 -5.30 5.31
C VAL A 85 -13.30 -5.13 3.81
N LYS A 86 -14.01 -5.96 3.04
CA LYS A 86 -14.10 -5.81 1.59
C LYS A 86 -14.97 -4.60 1.26
N PRO A 87 -14.57 -3.73 0.31
CA PRO A 87 -15.43 -2.66 -0.13
C PRO A 87 -16.70 -3.22 -0.78
N SER A 88 -17.81 -2.48 -0.71
CA SER A 88 -19.00 -2.86 -1.47
C SER A 88 -18.64 -2.92 -2.97
N LEU A 89 -19.08 -4.01 -3.61
CA LEU A 89 -18.99 -4.19 -5.05
C LEU A 89 -20.29 -3.63 -5.66
N ASP A 90 -20.58 -2.36 -5.42
CA ASP A 90 -21.69 -1.73 -6.12
C ASP A 90 -21.16 -1.20 -7.47
N GLU A 91 -21.48 -2.01 -8.49
CA GLU A 91 -21.42 -1.90 -9.97
C GLU A 91 -20.16 -1.31 -10.65
#